data_AF-A0A821YGY0-F1
#
_entry.id   AF-A0A821YGY0-F1
#
_cell.length_a   1.000
_cell.length_b   1.000
_cell.length_c   1.000
_cell.angle_alpha   90.00
_cell.angle_beta   90.00
_cell.angle_gamma   90.00
#
_symmetry.space_group_name_H-M   'P 1'
#
loop_
_entity.id
_entity.type
_entity.pdbx_description
1 polymer ?
#
loop_
_entity_poly.entity_id
_entity_poly.type
_entity_poly.pdbx_seq_one_letter_code
_entity_poly.pdbx_strand_id
1 'polypeptide(L)'
;MVLSTKGTVLPVLSVRVHPWGTDSVTPTVQQFDSYSELEKFVRDSADPKVLPGVTLFLHFPWLGNIGHTLFDVLYPPYAAIIPFPPRHLQPFRLLAHIDVCATCWDEDILNRFSGLGIMKHYVLNDMSNGSWFVFDEFVMGGGMMCQRCTQPNLQLPGGVELDGSRLFRDRMYLQYGVIPSVKRYKYSTEGRNRHDILVAYVIDNKRYQENDRREIYAAMEEINNYTIEHQNRSIADINKLDWPLVKVSYIDYSSIGADHKKKTSRFKATPVDARSPTYELIDTFFAAQLRLLRTMDIQITGPGTGAMYQTFLPDGSVVINVGGLIPLAAEDQN
;
A
#
# COMPACT_ATOMS: atom_id res chain seq x y z
N MET A 1 10.43 -4.91 -25.84
CA MET A 1 10.64 -4.45 -27.23
C MET A 1 9.38 -3.76 -27.71
N VAL A 2 9.50 -2.72 -28.53
CA VAL A 2 8.39 -2.04 -29.20
C VAL A 2 8.48 -2.33 -30.70
N LEU A 3 7.39 -2.83 -31.29
CA LEU A 3 7.30 -3.02 -32.74
C LEU A 3 6.60 -1.79 -33.33
N SER A 4 7.15 -1.17 -34.38
CA SER A 4 6.52 -0.03 -35.06
C SER A 4 6.83 0.00 -36.56
N THR A 5 6.14 0.85 -37.31
CA THR A 5 6.47 1.09 -38.73
C THR A 5 7.38 2.30 -38.89
N LYS A 6 8.20 2.32 -39.94
CA LYS A 6 9.02 3.49 -40.30
C LYS A 6 8.15 4.73 -40.45
N GLY A 7 8.64 5.87 -39.94
CA GLY A 7 7.88 7.11 -39.88
C GLY A 7 6.98 7.26 -38.65
N THR A 8 6.81 6.22 -37.82
CA THR A 8 6.16 6.36 -36.51
C THR A 8 7.01 7.25 -35.61
N VAL A 9 6.42 8.35 -35.14
CA VAL A 9 7.05 9.22 -34.14
C VAL A 9 6.75 8.66 -32.76
N LEU A 10 7.75 8.03 -32.14
CA LEU A 10 7.66 7.57 -30.75
C LEU A 10 8.17 8.68 -29.82
N PRO A 11 7.59 8.83 -28.61
CA PRO A 11 8.17 9.70 -27.60
C PRO A 11 9.56 9.19 -27.19
N VAL A 12 10.33 10.00 -26.46
CA VAL A 12 11.61 9.53 -25.89
C VAL A 12 11.32 8.35 -24.95
N LEU A 13 11.68 7.14 -25.38
CA LEU A 13 11.39 5.91 -24.66
C LEU A 13 12.44 5.64 -23.56
N SER A 14 12.72 6.62 -22.71
CA SER A 14 13.58 6.42 -21.54
C SER A 14 12.70 6.37 -20.29
N VAL A 15 12.49 5.16 -19.75
CA VAL A 15 11.61 4.95 -18.59
C VAL A 15 12.43 4.61 -17.36
N ARG A 16 12.23 5.38 -16.29
CA ARG A 16 12.86 5.10 -15.01
C ARG A 16 12.10 4.00 -14.27
N VAL A 17 12.74 2.86 -14.11
CA VAL A 17 12.14 1.68 -13.48
C VAL A 17 12.57 1.45 -12.04
N HIS A 18 13.72 1.99 -11.66
CA HIS A 18 14.25 1.80 -10.32
C HIS A 18 13.76 2.93 -9.41
N PRO A 19 13.17 2.61 -8.25
CA PRO A 19 12.67 3.65 -7.35
C PRO A 19 13.80 4.57 -6.86
N TRP A 20 14.99 4.01 -6.62
CA TRP A 20 16.11 4.76 -6.01
C TRP A 20 17.27 5.08 -6.95
N GLY A 21 17.25 4.53 -8.16
CA GLY A 21 18.36 4.65 -9.12
C GLY A 21 18.03 5.67 -10.19
N THR A 22 19.04 6.29 -10.78
CA THR A 22 18.86 7.10 -12.01
C THR A 22 18.79 6.24 -13.27
N ASP A 23 18.88 4.93 -13.12
CA ASP A 23 18.84 3.99 -14.22
C ASP A 23 17.52 4.10 -14.97
N SER A 24 17.65 4.30 -16.27
CA SER A 24 16.54 4.29 -17.20
C SER A 24 16.67 3.08 -18.11
N VAL A 25 15.54 2.44 -18.39
CA VAL A 25 15.45 1.40 -19.39
C VAL A 25 14.98 2.07 -20.67
N THR A 26 15.72 1.83 -21.76
CA THR A 26 15.26 2.21 -23.11
C THR A 26 14.78 0.95 -23.81
N PRO A 27 13.47 0.77 -24.01
CA PRO A 27 12.95 -0.35 -24.79
C PRO A 27 13.54 -0.35 -26.20
N THR A 28 14.06 -1.50 -26.63
CA THR A 28 14.48 -1.68 -28.03
C THR A 28 13.28 -1.50 -28.95
N VAL A 29 13.45 -0.74 -30.03
CA VAL A 29 12.44 -0.55 -31.08
C VAL A 29 12.85 -1.36 -32.31
N GLN A 30 11.96 -2.19 -32.82
CA GLN A 30 12.09 -2.83 -34.13
C GLN A 30 11.14 -2.14 -35.10
N GLN A 31 11.70 -1.60 -36.18
CA GLN A 31 10.95 -0.88 -37.22
C GLN A 31 10.75 -1.75 -38.46
N PHE A 32 9.53 -1.72 -39.00
CA PHE A 32 9.14 -2.39 -40.25
C PHE A 32 8.88 -1.35 -41.34
N ASP A 33 9.10 -1.68 -42.61
CA ASP A 33 8.94 -0.70 -43.70
C ASP A 33 7.47 -0.36 -43.95
N SER A 34 6.56 -1.28 -43.61
CA SER A 34 5.12 -1.10 -43.75
C SER A 34 4.34 -1.82 -42.66
N TYR A 35 3.06 -1.46 -42.52
CA TYR A 35 2.14 -2.17 -41.64
C TYR A 35 1.96 -3.64 -42.06
N SER A 36 1.95 -3.92 -43.37
CA SER A 36 1.82 -5.30 -43.88
C SER A 36 2.99 -6.18 -43.46
N GLU A 37 4.22 -5.65 -43.45
CA GLU A 37 5.38 -6.38 -42.95
C GLU A 37 5.34 -6.62 -41.44
N LEU A 38 4.93 -5.60 -40.67
CA LEU A 38 4.74 -5.74 -39.23
C LEU A 38 3.68 -6.81 -38.94
N GLU A 39 2.53 -6.75 -39.61
CA GLU A 39 1.45 -7.72 -39.45
C GLU A 39 1.93 -9.13 -39.82
N LYS A 40 2.65 -9.28 -40.94
CA LYS A 40 3.23 -10.55 -41.36
C LYS A 40 4.22 -11.09 -40.32
N PHE A 41 5.10 -10.24 -39.78
CA PHE A 41 6.01 -10.65 -38.71
C PHE A 41 5.25 -11.12 -37.47
N VAL A 42 4.24 -10.37 -37.03
CA VAL A 42 3.45 -10.73 -35.85
C VAL A 42 2.72 -12.06 -36.05
N ARG A 43 2.12 -12.29 -37.23
CA ARG A 43 1.36 -13.51 -37.53
C ARG A 43 2.25 -14.73 -37.81
N ASP A 44 3.30 -14.56 -38.60
CA ASP A 44 4.04 -15.68 -39.18
C ASP A 44 5.34 -16.01 -38.42
N SER A 45 5.93 -15.03 -37.73
CA SER A 45 7.23 -15.17 -37.07
C SER A 45 7.14 -15.10 -35.56
N ALA A 46 6.38 -14.16 -35.02
CA ALA A 46 6.28 -13.97 -33.59
C ALA A 46 5.25 -14.91 -32.95
N ASP A 47 4.07 -15.06 -33.57
CA ASP A 47 2.91 -15.80 -33.06
C ASP A 47 2.71 -15.60 -31.53
N PRO A 48 2.50 -14.35 -31.09
CA PRO A 48 2.65 -14.01 -29.68
C PRO A 48 1.47 -14.51 -28.85
N LYS A 49 1.77 -14.99 -27.64
CA LYS A 49 0.78 -15.22 -26.60
C LYS A 49 0.33 -13.88 -26.01
N VAL A 50 -0.95 -13.59 -26.13
CA VAL A 50 -1.54 -12.36 -25.58
C VAL A 50 -1.72 -12.50 -24.08
N LEU A 51 -1.22 -11.51 -23.33
CA LEU A 51 -1.41 -11.35 -21.90
C LEU A 51 -2.45 -10.25 -21.67
N PRO A 52 -3.71 -10.62 -21.40
CA PRO A 52 -4.78 -9.64 -21.36
C PRO A 52 -4.73 -8.78 -20.10
N GLY A 53 -5.35 -7.60 -20.22
CA GLY A 53 -5.53 -6.63 -19.15
C GLY A 53 -4.27 -5.81 -18.81
N VAL A 54 -4.38 -5.02 -17.76
CA VAL A 54 -3.31 -4.12 -17.31
C VAL A 54 -2.20 -4.91 -16.63
N THR A 55 -0.96 -4.69 -17.09
CA THR A 55 0.25 -5.19 -16.42
C THR A 55 1.11 -4.01 -15.98
N LEU A 56 1.46 -3.97 -14.70
CA LEU A 56 2.35 -2.96 -14.11
C LEU A 56 3.74 -3.55 -13.92
N PHE A 57 4.75 -2.92 -14.52
CA PHE A 57 6.14 -3.28 -14.27
C PHE A 57 6.66 -2.62 -13.00
N LEU A 58 7.31 -3.39 -12.14
CA LEU A 58 8.00 -2.89 -10.97
C LEU A 58 9.30 -3.64 -10.69
N HIS A 59 10.25 -2.93 -10.08
CA HIS A 59 11.52 -3.48 -9.62
C HIS A 59 11.59 -3.33 -8.10
N PHE A 60 11.81 -4.43 -7.38
CA PHE A 60 11.79 -4.42 -5.93
C PHE A 60 12.98 -5.18 -5.31
N PRO A 61 13.99 -4.47 -4.80
CA PRO A 61 15.18 -5.11 -4.24
C PRO A 61 15.11 -5.41 -2.73
N TRP A 62 14.08 -4.99 -1.98
CA TRP A 62 14.04 -5.15 -0.51
C TRP A 62 12.78 -5.85 0.01
N LEU A 63 12.62 -7.12 -0.33
CA LEU A 63 11.65 -7.99 0.33
C LEU A 63 11.94 -8.09 1.84
N GLY A 64 10.91 -8.29 2.63
CA GLY A 64 10.96 -8.46 4.09
C GLY A 64 10.61 -7.21 4.91
N ASN A 65 10.34 -6.06 4.26
CA ASN A 65 9.89 -4.86 4.95
C ASN A 65 8.61 -4.32 4.31
N ILE A 66 7.51 -4.46 5.03
CA ILE A 66 6.19 -4.04 4.57
C ILE A 66 6.09 -2.55 4.22
N GLY A 67 6.88 -1.68 4.86
CA GLY A 67 6.93 -0.26 4.50
C GLY A 67 7.44 -0.06 3.07
N HIS A 68 8.53 -0.74 2.71
CA HIS A 68 9.09 -0.72 1.36
C HIS A 68 8.12 -1.35 0.34
N THR A 69 7.55 -2.52 0.67
CA THR A 69 6.54 -3.20 -0.17
C THR A 69 5.35 -2.31 -0.50
N LEU A 70 4.84 -1.58 0.49
CA LEU A 70 3.66 -0.74 0.30
C LEU A 70 3.99 0.55 -0.47
N PHE A 71 5.03 1.27 -0.06
CA PHE A 71 5.20 2.66 -0.46
C PHE A 71 6.31 2.91 -1.48
N ASP A 72 7.30 2.03 -1.58
CA ASP A 72 8.33 2.14 -2.61
C ASP A 72 7.95 1.36 -3.86
N VAL A 73 7.21 0.26 -3.67
CA VAL A 73 6.96 -0.73 -4.72
C VAL A 73 5.55 -0.61 -5.26
N LEU A 74 4.54 -0.67 -4.40
CA LEU A 74 3.17 -0.85 -4.85
C LEU A 74 2.43 0.46 -5.07
N TYR A 75 2.62 1.44 -4.17
CA TYR A 75 1.94 2.72 -4.27
C TYR A 75 2.32 3.53 -5.53
N PRO A 76 3.60 3.68 -5.93
CA PRO A 76 3.97 4.43 -7.13
C PRO A 76 3.33 3.92 -8.44
N PRO A 77 3.42 2.63 -8.81
CA PRO A 77 2.79 2.15 -10.04
C PRO A 77 1.26 2.15 -9.94
N TYR A 78 0.68 2.00 -8.74
CA TYR A 78 -0.76 2.17 -8.57
C TYR A 78 -1.19 3.61 -8.83
N ALA A 79 -0.47 4.59 -8.27
CA ALA A 79 -0.74 6.00 -8.50
C ALA A 79 -0.62 6.38 -9.99
N ALA A 80 0.32 5.77 -10.71
CA ALA A 80 0.52 5.98 -12.14
C ALA A 80 -0.68 5.55 -13.01
N ILE A 81 -1.54 4.64 -12.54
CA ILE A 81 -2.74 4.19 -13.28
C ILE A 81 -4.03 4.90 -12.87
N ILE A 82 -4.00 5.75 -11.84
CA ILE A 82 -5.18 6.53 -11.44
C ILE A 82 -5.65 7.50 -12.54
N PRO A 83 -4.76 8.25 -13.22
CA PRO A 83 -5.16 9.16 -14.30
C PRO A 83 -5.84 8.49 -15.50
N PHE A 84 -5.80 7.16 -15.60
CA PHE A 84 -6.38 6.38 -16.70
C PHE A 84 -7.58 5.58 -16.20
N PRO A 85 -8.73 6.20 -15.85
CA PRO A 85 -9.91 5.44 -15.45
C PRO A 85 -10.45 4.59 -16.63
N PRO A 86 -10.98 3.39 -16.38
CA PRO A 86 -11.21 2.77 -15.07
C PRO A 86 -10.05 1.87 -14.57
N ARG A 87 -8.82 2.01 -15.08
CA ARG A 87 -7.74 1.02 -14.87
C ARG A 87 -7.39 0.78 -13.40
N HIS A 88 -7.31 1.81 -12.57
CA HIS A 88 -7.03 1.67 -11.13
C HIS A 88 -8.16 0.96 -10.34
N LEU A 89 -9.37 0.87 -10.91
CA LEU A 89 -10.51 0.15 -10.33
C LEU A 89 -10.53 -1.32 -10.73
N GLN A 90 -9.82 -1.69 -11.79
CA GLN A 90 -9.78 -3.06 -12.30
C GLN A 90 -8.66 -3.87 -11.62
N PRO A 91 -8.76 -5.21 -11.62
CA PRO A 91 -7.63 -6.09 -11.35
C PRO A 91 -6.51 -5.84 -12.38
N PHE A 92 -5.26 -5.89 -11.92
CA PHE A 92 -4.08 -5.78 -12.77
C PHE A 92 -3.05 -6.83 -12.36
N ARG A 93 -2.12 -7.10 -13.27
CA ARG A 93 -0.99 -8.01 -13.05
C ARG A 93 0.24 -7.22 -12.66
N LEU A 94 1.05 -7.73 -11.76
CA LEU A 94 2.38 -7.19 -11.49
C LEU A 94 3.41 -7.98 -12.29
N LEU A 95 4.18 -7.34 -13.16
CA LEU A 95 5.41 -7.90 -13.70
C LEU A 95 6.56 -7.41 -12.83
N ALA A 96 7.07 -8.29 -11.96
CA ALA A 96 7.94 -7.89 -10.87
C ALA A 96 9.31 -8.55 -10.95
N HIS A 97 10.36 -7.75 -10.83
CA HIS A 97 11.68 -8.24 -10.47
C HIS A 97 11.75 -8.37 -8.95
N ILE A 98 11.36 -9.55 -8.44
CA ILE A 98 11.36 -9.90 -7.02
C ILE A 98 12.14 -11.19 -6.81
N ASP A 99 12.96 -11.23 -5.77
CA ASP A 99 13.60 -12.46 -5.32
C ASP A 99 12.58 -13.39 -4.64
N VAL A 100 12.92 -14.66 -4.50
CA VAL A 100 12.08 -15.61 -3.76
C VAL A 100 12.22 -15.32 -2.27
N CYS A 101 11.11 -14.99 -1.62
CA CYS A 101 11.07 -14.77 -0.19
C CYS A 101 9.99 -15.64 0.45
N ALA A 102 10.39 -16.85 0.83
CA ALA A 102 9.47 -17.89 1.30
C ALA A 102 8.76 -17.54 2.63
N THR A 103 9.30 -16.58 3.39
CA THR A 103 8.83 -16.25 4.75
C THR A 103 8.18 -14.88 4.86
N CYS A 104 8.26 -14.02 3.85
CA CYS A 104 7.69 -12.68 3.93
C CYS A 104 6.27 -12.62 3.39
N TRP A 105 5.49 -11.72 3.99
CA TRP A 105 4.10 -11.47 3.63
C TRP A 105 3.97 -10.55 2.40
N ASP A 106 5.08 -10.10 1.83
CA ASP A 106 5.10 -9.14 0.73
C ASP A 106 4.46 -9.71 -0.53
N GLU A 107 4.74 -10.97 -0.88
CA GLU A 107 4.11 -11.62 -2.02
C GLU A 107 2.58 -11.75 -1.83
N ASP A 108 2.09 -11.99 -0.61
CA ASP A 108 0.64 -12.01 -0.33
C ASP A 108 0.01 -10.62 -0.55
N ILE A 109 0.65 -9.57 -0.05
CA ILE A 109 0.22 -8.17 -0.24
C ILE A 109 0.19 -7.80 -1.72
N LEU A 110 1.27 -8.05 -2.45
CA LEU A 110 1.39 -7.74 -3.86
C LEU A 110 0.37 -8.55 -4.70
N ASN A 111 0.20 -9.85 -4.42
CA ASN A 111 -0.76 -10.69 -5.13
C ASN A 111 -2.21 -10.25 -4.90
N ARG A 112 -2.60 -10.03 -3.64
CA ARG A 112 -3.98 -9.62 -3.30
C ARG A 112 -4.29 -8.22 -3.81
N PHE A 113 -3.39 -7.27 -3.60
CA PHE A 113 -3.65 -5.89 -4.03
C PHE A 113 -3.82 -5.77 -5.55
N SER A 114 -3.03 -6.52 -6.32
CA SER A 114 -3.09 -6.51 -7.78
C SER A 114 -4.34 -7.21 -8.32
N GLY A 115 -4.72 -8.36 -7.75
CA GLY A 115 -5.95 -9.09 -8.09
C GLY A 115 -5.85 -9.96 -9.36
N LEU A 116 -4.79 -9.81 -10.16
CA LEU A 116 -4.33 -10.82 -11.15
C LEU A 116 -3.03 -11.50 -10.74
N GLY A 117 -2.46 -11.12 -9.59
CA GLY A 117 -1.25 -11.72 -9.05
C GLY A 117 0.04 -11.19 -9.66
N ILE A 118 1.13 -11.84 -9.29
CA ILE A 118 2.49 -11.50 -9.69
C ILE A 118 2.99 -12.48 -10.76
N MET A 119 3.45 -11.92 -11.87
CA MET A 119 4.31 -12.59 -12.84
C MET A 119 5.75 -12.19 -12.53
N LYS A 120 6.54 -13.15 -12.06
CA LYS A 120 7.96 -12.90 -11.75
C LYS A 120 8.74 -12.76 -13.06
N HIS A 121 9.63 -11.76 -13.12
CA HIS A 121 10.35 -11.44 -14.34
C HIS A 121 11.18 -12.61 -14.88
N TYR A 122 11.84 -13.37 -14.01
CA TYR A 122 12.61 -14.56 -14.42
C TYR A 122 11.71 -15.65 -15.02
N VAL A 123 10.49 -15.84 -14.49
CA VAL A 123 9.52 -16.80 -15.06
C VAL A 123 9.10 -16.37 -16.45
N LEU A 124 8.81 -15.08 -16.66
CA LEU A 124 8.49 -14.56 -17.98
C LEU A 124 9.69 -14.72 -18.93
N ASN A 125 10.91 -14.47 -18.46
CA ASN A 125 12.13 -14.63 -19.26
C ASN A 125 12.31 -16.09 -19.71
N ASP A 126 12.14 -17.05 -18.81
CA ASP A 126 12.21 -18.49 -19.13
C ASP A 126 11.11 -18.89 -20.11
N MET A 127 9.89 -18.40 -19.91
CA MET A 127 8.76 -18.61 -20.81
C MET A 127 8.96 -17.98 -22.18
N SER A 128 9.78 -16.92 -22.27
CA SER A 128 10.07 -16.19 -23.52
C SER A 128 11.15 -16.87 -24.37
N ASN A 129 11.74 -17.97 -23.89
CA ASN A 129 12.69 -18.74 -24.68
C ASN A 129 11.98 -19.40 -25.88
N GLY A 130 12.06 -18.74 -27.05
CA GLY A 130 11.39 -19.17 -28.27
C GLY A 130 9.89 -18.87 -28.32
N SER A 131 9.37 -18.00 -27.45
CA SER A 131 7.96 -17.56 -27.48
C SER A 131 7.89 -16.04 -27.34
N TRP A 132 6.96 -15.42 -28.08
CA TRP A 132 6.66 -14.00 -27.92
C TRP A 132 5.46 -13.80 -27.01
N PHE A 133 5.47 -12.71 -26.24
CA PHE A 133 4.34 -12.27 -25.45
C PHE A 133 3.98 -10.84 -25.84
N VAL A 134 2.69 -10.59 -25.97
CA VAL A 134 2.15 -9.24 -26.17
C VAL A 134 1.27 -8.90 -24.98
N PHE A 135 1.50 -7.74 -24.39
CA PHE A 135 0.65 -7.19 -23.34
C PHE A 135 -0.42 -6.32 -24.00
N ASP A 136 -1.69 -6.50 -23.64
CA ASP A 136 -2.75 -5.57 -24.06
C ASP A 136 -2.44 -4.16 -23.58
N GLU A 137 -2.07 -4.06 -22.29
CA GLU A 137 -1.73 -2.82 -21.63
C GLU A 137 -0.53 -3.03 -20.71
N PHE A 138 0.52 -2.24 -20.93
CA PHE A 138 1.74 -2.32 -20.16
C PHE A 138 2.11 -0.94 -19.63
N VAL A 139 2.16 -0.81 -18.31
CA VAL A 139 2.53 0.42 -17.62
C VAL A 139 3.89 0.21 -16.98
N MET A 140 4.84 1.02 -17.37
CA MET A 140 6.23 0.98 -16.92
C MET A 140 6.73 2.42 -16.78
N GLY A 141 7.60 2.67 -15.81
CA GLY A 141 8.25 3.98 -15.71
C GLY A 141 7.57 4.98 -14.78
N GLY A 142 7.08 4.54 -13.61
CA GLY A 142 6.54 5.45 -12.59
C GLY A 142 7.58 6.40 -11.98
N GLY A 143 8.88 6.20 -12.24
CA GLY A 143 9.95 7.10 -11.78
C GLY A 143 9.96 7.30 -10.27
N MET A 144 9.90 8.56 -9.82
CA MET A 144 9.80 8.95 -8.42
C MET A 144 8.36 9.21 -7.95
N MET A 145 7.34 8.84 -8.76
CA MET A 145 5.96 9.23 -8.50
C MET A 145 5.51 8.80 -7.11
N CYS A 146 5.18 9.79 -6.28
CA CYS A 146 4.68 9.64 -4.92
C CYS A 146 5.58 8.87 -3.91
N GLN A 147 6.86 8.65 -4.17
CA GLN A 147 7.77 7.86 -3.31
C GLN A 147 8.12 8.47 -1.95
N ARG A 148 7.79 9.73 -1.68
CA ARG A 148 8.27 10.43 -0.47
C ARG A 148 7.20 11.12 0.36
N CYS A 149 5.94 11.14 -0.07
CA CYS A 149 4.87 11.78 0.70
C CYS A 149 3.56 11.03 0.57
N THR A 150 3.14 10.38 1.66
CA THR A 150 1.88 9.62 1.76
C THR A 150 0.80 10.34 2.56
N GLN A 151 1.13 11.48 3.18
CA GLN A 151 0.21 12.37 3.90
C GLN A 151 -0.73 13.09 2.92
N PRO A 152 -2.06 12.97 3.02
CA PRO A 152 -3.01 13.62 2.09
C PRO A 152 -2.78 15.13 1.93
N ASN A 153 -2.34 15.81 3.00
CA ASN A 153 -2.09 17.26 3.00
C ASN A 153 -0.65 17.66 2.66
N LEU A 154 0.27 16.69 2.51
CA LEU A 154 1.68 16.92 2.17
C LEU A 154 2.15 16.07 0.98
N GLN A 155 1.24 15.46 0.24
CA GLN A 155 1.57 14.69 -0.96
C GLN A 155 2.33 15.58 -1.96
N LEU A 156 3.28 14.98 -2.69
CA LEU A 156 3.95 15.66 -3.80
C LEU A 156 2.91 16.11 -4.84
N PRO A 157 3.18 17.19 -5.60
CA PRO A 157 2.32 17.64 -6.69
C PRO A 157 1.90 16.47 -7.59
N GLY A 158 0.61 16.36 -7.89
CA GLY A 158 0.01 15.25 -8.64
C GLY A 158 -0.60 14.13 -7.78
N GLY A 159 -0.21 13.96 -6.51
CA GLY A 159 -0.86 12.96 -5.63
C GLY A 159 -2.23 13.40 -5.11
N VAL A 160 -2.33 14.68 -4.68
CA VAL A 160 -3.52 15.25 -4.03
C VAL A 160 -4.68 15.30 -5.00
N GLU A 161 -4.42 15.77 -6.23
CA GLU A 161 -5.41 15.87 -7.31
C GLU A 161 -5.99 14.50 -7.70
N LEU A 162 -5.20 13.43 -7.50
CA LEU A 162 -5.59 12.06 -7.81
C LEU A 162 -6.25 11.34 -6.64
N ASP A 163 -6.25 11.93 -5.44
CA ASP A 163 -6.73 11.27 -4.22
C ASP A 163 -6.04 9.91 -3.98
N GLY A 164 -4.74 9.86 -4.33
CA GLY A 164 -4.00 8.62 -4.50
C GLY A 164 -3.89 7.77 -3.24
N SER A 165 -3.48 8.38 -2.11
CA SER A 165 -3.38 7.67 -0.82
C SER A 165 -4.73 7.07 -0.40
N ARG A 166 -5.84 7.77 -0.62
CA ARG A 166 -7.17 7.27 -0.24
C ARG A 166 -7.60 6.12 -1.13
N LEU A 167 -7.42 6.23 -2.44
CA LEU A 167 -7.73 5.14 -3.38
C LEU A 167 -6.88 3.90 -3.10
N PHE A 168 -5.60 4.09 -2.80
CA PHE A 168 -4.69 3.01 -2.41
C PHE A 168 -5.14 2.34 -1.11
N ARG A 169 -5.43 3.14 -0.07
CA ARG A 169 -5.97 2.67 1.21
C ARG A 169 -7.25 1.86 1.00
N ASP A 170 -8.25 2.47 0.35
CA ASP A 170 -9.58 1.87 0.18
C ASP A 170 -9.46 0.56 -0.61
N ARG A 171 -8.62 0.50 -1.66
CA ARG A 171 -8.34 -0.73 -2.40
C ARG A 171 -7.69 -1.79 -1.51
N MET A 172 -6.69 -1.42 -0.71
CA MET A 172 -6.03 -2.38 0.19
C MET A 172 -7.02 -3.00 1.17
N TYR A 173 -7.86 -2.18 1.80
CA TYR A 173 -8.94 -2.64 2.67
C TYR A 173 -9.85 -3.65 1.96
N LEU A 174 -10.32 -3.31 0.77
CA LEU A 174 -11.23 -4.14 -0.01
C LEU A 174 -10.59 -5.47 -0.43
N GLN A 175 -9.34 -5.47 -0.88
CA GLN A 175 -8.63 -6.69 -1.30
C GLN A 175 -8.38 -7.67 -0.15
N TYR A 176 -8.41 -7.17 1.09
CA TYR A 176 -8.31 -7.98 2.31
C TYR A 176 -9.66 -8.28 2.99
N GLY A 177 -10.80 -7.93 2.37
CA GLY A 177 -12.11 -8.17 2.98
C GLY A 177 -12.37 -7.37 4.24
N VAL A 178 -11.69 -6.23 4.37
CA VAL A 178 -11.87 -5.31 5.48
C VAL A 178 -12.62 -4.09 4.95
N ILE A 179 -13.67 -3.67 5.66
CA ILE A 179 -14.42 -2.46 5.30
C ILE A 179 -13.46 -1.26 5.43
N PRO A 180 -13.39 -0.36 4.44
CA PRO A 180 -12.57 0.84 4.55
C PRO A 180 -12.85 1.67 5.81
N SER A 181 -11.90 2.52 6.19
CA SER A 181 -12.06 3.44 7.31
C SER A 181 -13.16 4.48 7.03
N VAL A 182 -13.69 5.08 8.11
CA VAL A 182 -14.73 6.11 8.02
C VAL A 182 -14.17 7.31 7.26
N LYS A 183 -14.93 7.76 6.25
CA LYS A 183 -14.60 8.96 5.48
C LYS A 183 -15.07 10.20 6.22
N ARG A 184 -14.21 11.21 6.31
CA ARG A 184 -14.53 12.52 6.91
C ARG A 184 -14.13 13.61 5.94
N TYR A 185 -15.09 14.45 5.56
CA TYR A 185 -14.91 15.43 4.49
C TYR A 185 -14.71 16.84 5.03
N LYS A 186 -15.40 17.20 6.12
CA LYS A 186 -15.38 18.58 6.63
C LYS A 186 -14.52 18.76 7.87
N TYR A 187 -14.64 17.83 8.82
CA TYR A 187 -13.98 17.95 10.12
C TYR A 187 -13.45 16.58 10.58
N SER A 188 -12.34 16.59 11.32
CA SER A 188 -11.80 15.36 11.94
C SER A 188 -12.77 14.71 12.93
N THR A 189 -13.76 15.46 13.42
CA THR A 189 -14.81 15.00 14.34
C THR A 189 -16.10 14.60 13.65
N GLU A 190 -16.16 14.59 12.32
CA GLU A 190 -17.37 14.22 11.58
C GLU A 190 -17.83 12.80 11.96
N GLY A 191 -19.11 12.70 12.36
CA GLY A 191 -19.71 11.45 12.85
C GLY A 191 -19.36 11.09 14.29
N ARG A 192 -18.68 11.98 15.04
CA ARG A 192 -18.38 11.78 16.47
C ARG A 192 -19.19 12.72 17.36
N ASN A 193 -19.57 12.22 18.53
CA ASN A 193 -20.09 13.01 19.63
C ASN A 193 -18.96 13.42 20.58
N ARG A 194 -19.16 14.50 21.35
CA ARG A 194 -18.21 14.93 22.40
C ARG A 194 -17.95 13.86 23.48
N HIS A 195 -18.86 12.90 23.61
CA HIS A 195 -18.81 11.80 24.58
C HIS A 195 -18.09 10.56 24.04
N ASP A 196 -17.75 10.54 22.75
CA ASP A 196 -17.09 9.38 22.17
C ASP A 196 -15.66 9.30 22.69
N ILE A 197 -15.29 8.12 23.16
CA ILE A 197 -13.93 7.84 23.64
C ILE A 197 -13.05 7.59 22.42
N LEU A 198 -12.02 8.41 22.26
CA LEU A 198 -11.03 8.22 21.21
C LEU A 198 -10.18 6.98 21.50
N VAL A 199 -9.89 6.19 20.48
CA VAL A 199 -9.06 5.01 20.59
C VAL A 199 -7.64 5.34 20.14
N ALA A 200 -6.70 5.28 21.08
CA ALA A 200 -5.28 5.54 20.85
C ALA A 200 -4.47 4.24 20.99
N TYR A 201 -3.50 4.05 20.09
CA TYR A 201 -2.56 2.95 20.17
C TYR A 201 -1.13 3.46 20.18
N VAL A 202 -0.36 3.01 21.17
CA VAL A 202 1.09 3.09 21.13
C VAL A 202 1.62 1.83 20.47
N ILE A 203 2.29 2.02 19.35
CA ILE A 203 2.95 0.94 18.61
C ILE A 203 4.34 0.75 19.18
N ASP A 204 4.65 -0.46 19.64
CA ASP A 204 5.99 -0.86 20.04
C ASP A 204 6.98 -0.60 18.89
N ASN A 205 8.13 -0.04 19.25
CA ASN A 205 9.20 0.22 18.31
C ASN A 205 10.50 -0.26 18.92
N LYS A 206 11.29 -0.99 18.13
CA LYS A 206 12.61 -1.47 18.54
C LYS A 206 13.57 -0.35 18.99
N ARG A 207 13.29 0.90 18.61
CA ARG A 207 14.09 2.08 18.98
C ARG A 207 13.73 2.68 20.34
N TYR A 208 12.59 2.30 20.93
CA TYR A 208 12.31 2.72 22.30
C TYR A 208 13.33 2.05 23.22
N GLN A 209 13.87 2.83 24.14
CA GLN A 209 14.65 2.33 25.26
C GLN A 209 13.71 1.92 26.40
N GLU A 210 14.26 1.25 27.41
CA GLU A 210 13.48 0.87 28.59
C GLU A 210 12.91 2.10 29.32
N ASN A 211 13.70 3.17 29.42
CA ASN A 211 13.24 4.43 30.00
C ASN A 211 12.07 5.03 29.21
N ASP A 212 12.16 5.06 27.88
CA ASP A 212 11.08 5.55 27.01
C ASP A 212 9.80 4.73 27.22
N ARG A 213 9.92 3.40 27.28
CA ARG A 213 8.76 2.51 27.54
C ARG A 213 8.11 2.83 28.88
N ARG A 214 8.89 3.03 29.95
CA ARG A 214 8.35 3.40 31.27
C ARG A 214 7.60 4.73 31.24
N GLU A 215 8.17 5.75 30.59
CA GLU A 215 7.52 7.06 30.46
C GLU A 215 6.23 6.98 29.64
N ILE A 216 6.26 6.23 28.53
CA ILE A 216 5.09 5.92 27.72
C ILE A 216 4.01 5.24 28.58
N TYR A 217 4.34 4.20 29.35
CA TYR A 217 3.38 3.50 30.20
C TYR A 217 2.79 4.40 31.29
N ALA A 218 3.61 5.24 31.92
CA ALA A 218 3.13 6.21 32.91
C ALA A 218 2.14 7.21 32.28
N ALA A 219 2.45 7.76 31.11
CA ALA A 219 1.55 8.66 30.39
C ALA A 219 0.25 7.96 29.95
N MET A 220 0.34 6.71 29.51
CA MET A 220 -0.84 5.90 29.18
C MET A 220 -1.76 5.69 30.38
N GLU A 221 -1.17 5.38 31.55
CA GLU A 221 -1.92 5.18 32.79
C GLU A 221 -2.63 6.47 33.22
N GLU A 222 -1.94 7.61 33.18
CA GLU A 222 -2.52 8.93 33.47
C GLU A 222 -3.74 9.23 32.58
N ILE A 223 -3.61 9.08 31.26
CA ILE A 223 -4.68 9.36 30.30
C ILE A 223 -5.87 8.39 30.48
N ASN A 224 -5.59 7.12 30.71
CA ASN A 224 -6.63 6.11 30.93
C ASN A 224 -7.37 6.35 32.25
N ASN A 225 -6.66 6.71 33.33
CA ASN A 225 -7.26 7.03 34.62
C ASN A 225 -8.15 8.26 34.51
N TYR A 226 -7.69 9.33 33.84
CA TYR A 226 -8.53 10.50 33.53
C TYR A 226 -9.83 10.08 32.82
N THR A 227 -9.71 9.23 31.80
CA THR A 227 -10.87 8.77 31.03
C THR A 227 -11.85 7.96 31.89
N ILE A 228 -11.35 7.04 32.72
CA ILE A 228 -12.18 6.23 33.63
C ILE A 228 -12.91 7.12 34.66
N GLU A 229 -12.22 8.09 35.25
CA GLU A 229 -12.79 9.01 36.24
C GLU A 229 -13.90 9.91 35.69
N HIS A 230 -13.87 10.18 34.38
CA HIS A 230 -14.81 11.07 33.72
C HIS A 230 -15.91 10.34 32.93
N GLN A 231 -15.73 9.05 32.61
CA GLN A 231 -16.69 8.26 31.83
C GLN A 231 -18.05 8.09 32.53
N ASN A 232 -18.07 8.08 33.86
CA ASN A 232 -19.29 7.87 34.66
C ASN A 232 -19.93 9.17 35.20
N ARG A 233 -19.42 10.34 34.81
CA ARG A 233 -19.96 11.63 35.28
C ARG A 233 -21.25 12.00 34.55
N SER A 234 -22.06 12.87 35.16
CA SER A 234 -23.31 13.32 34.55
C SER A 234 -23.04 14.08 33.24
N ILE A 235 -23.97 14.05 32.28
CA ILE A 235 -23.86 14.77 30.99
C ILE A 235 -23.57 16.26 31.21
N ALA A 236 -24.09 16.86 32.29
CA ALA A 236 -23.84 18.26 32.63
C ALA A 236 -22.37 18.54 32.99
N ASP A 237 -21.68 17.58 33.60
CA ASP A 237 -20.28 17.70 34.02
C ASP A 237 -19.32 17.43 32.87
N ILE A 238 -19.71 16.60 31.89
CA ILE A 238 -18.89 16.29 30.70
C ILE A 238 -18.75 17.52 29.79
N ASN A 239 -19.67 18.49 29.85
CA ASN A 239 -19.48 19.75 29.13
C ASN A 239 -18.27 20.57 29.62
N LYS A 240 -17.69 20.18 30.76
CA LYS A 240 -16.50 20.78 31.38
C LYS A 240 -15.25 19.88 31.29
N LEU A 241 -15.21 18.91 30.37
CA LEU A 241 -13.99 18.16 30.14
C LEU A 241 -12.84 19.11 29.77
N ASP A 242 -11.72 18.97 30.46
CA ASP A 242 -10.48 19.67 30.14
C ASP A 242 -9.94 19.16 28.80
N TRP A 243 -9.90 17.82 28.61
CA TRP A 243 -9.41 17.16 27.39
C TRP A 243 -10.40 16.09 26.88
N PRO A 244 -10.31 15.66 25.60
CA PRO A 244 -11.09 14.54 25.09
C PRO A 244 -10.86 13.26 25.91
N LEU A 245 -11.90 12.42 26.01
CA LEU A 245 -11.77 11.08 26.60
C LEU A 245 -10.99 10.19 25.62
N VAL A 246 -9.93 9.54 26.10
CA VAL A 246 -9.04 8.71 25.26
C VAL A 246 -8.73 7.40 25.97
N LYS A 247 -8.95 6.29 25.28
CA LYS A 247 -8.48 4.98 25.69
C LYS A 247 -7.17 4.67 24.97
N VAL A 248 -6.07 4.57 25.71
CA VAL A 248 -4.74 4.28 25.17
C VAL A 248 -4.36 2.82 25.43
N SER A 249 -3.88 2.11 24.40
CA SER A 249 -3.40 0.72 24.50
C SER A 249 -2.02 0.57 23.86
N TYR A 250 -1.17 -0.27 24.45
CA TYR A 250 0.16 -0.60 23.91
C TYR A 250 0.06 -1.87 23.07
N ILE A 251 0.63 -1.88 21.87
CA ILE A 251 0.59 -3.03 20.97
C ILE A 251 1.93 -3.25 20.28
N ASP A 252 2.30 -4.51 20.10
CA ASP A 252 3.35 -4.92 19.17
C ASP A 252 2.67 -5.45 17.89
N TYR A 253 3.00 -4.88 16.73
CA TYR A 253 2.48 -5.35 15.43
C TYR A 253 2.78 -6.83 15.15
N SER A 254 3.90 -7.35 15.68
CA SER A 254 4.28 -8.76 15.55
C SER A 254 3.32 -9.67 16.33
N SER A 255 2.68 -9.15 17.37
CA SER A 255 1.73 -9.88 18.22
C SER A 255 0.30 -9.92 17.67
N ILE A 256 -0.02 -9.13 16.63
CA ILE A 256 -1.36 -9.07 16.03
C ILE A 256 -1.57 -10.30 15.14
N GLY A 257 -2.03 -11.38 15.77
CA GLY A 257 -2.29 -12.65 15.09
C GLY A 257 -3.53 -12.61 14.17
N ALA A 258 -3.47 -13.41 13.10
CA ALA A 258 -4.67 -13.76 12.36
C ALA A 258 -5.61 -14.60 13.24
N ASP A 259 -6.92 -14.34 13.19
CA ASP A 259 -7.91 -15.19 13.85
C ASP A 259 -8.14 -16.44 12.99
N HIS A 260 -7.23 -17.41 13.09
CA HIS A 260 -7.30 -18.67 12.34
C HIS A 260 -8.59 -19.49 12.60
N LYS A 261 -9.41 -19.10 13.59
CA LYS A 261 -10.68 -19.75 13.90
C LYS A 261 -11.86 -19.17 13.09
N LYS A 262 -11.73 -17.98 12.49
CA LYS A 262 -12.77 -17.42 11.64
C LYS A 262 -12.75 -18.11 10.26
N LYS A 263 -13.83 -18.83 9.97
CA LYS A 263 -14.08 -19.39 8.64
C LYS A 263 -14.07 -18.27 7.60
N THR A 264 -13.50 -18.60 6.46
CA THR A 264 -13.23 -17.71 5.35
C THR A 264 -14.53 -17.15 4.77
N SER A 265 -14.60 -15.83 4.61
CA SER A 265 -15.73 -15.17 3.98
C SER A 265 -15.51 -15.18 2.47
N ARG A 266 -16.45 -15.77 1.71
CA ARG A 266 -16.47 -15.62 0.26
C ARG A 266 -17.12 -14.28 -0.08
N PHE A 267 -16.46 -13.45 -0.87
CA PHE A 267 -17.14 -12.31 -1.49
C PHE A 267 -18.22 -12.81 -2.44
N LYS A 268 -19.37 -12.13 -2.45
CA LYS A 268 -20.29 -12.24 -3.58
C LYS A 268 -19.63 -11.53 -4.77
N ALA A 269 -19.59 -12.19 -5.93
CA ALA A 269 -19.15 -11.57 -7.17
C ALA A 269 -19.86 -10.22 -7.36
N THR A 270 -19.10 -9.18 -7.65
CA THR A 270 -19.71 -7.89 -8.02
C THR A 270 -20.06 -7.92 -9.51
N PRO A 271 -21.02 -7.11 -9.99
CA PRO A 271 -21.31 -7.03 -11.43
C PRO A 271 -20.09 -6.65 -12.30
N VAL A 272 -19.07 -6.06 -11.69
CA VAL A 272 -17.82 -5.62 -12.34
C VAL A 272 -16.74 -6.71 -12.31
N ASP A 273 -16.83 -7.67 -11.38
CA ASP A 273 -15.90 -8.80 -11.27
C ASP A 273 -16.67 -10.11 -11.34
N ALA A 274 -16.92 -10.57 -12.57
CA ALA A 274 -17.64 -11.79 -12.89
C ALA A 274 -16.81 -13.08 -12.66
N ARG A 275 -15.59 -12.97 -12.13
CA ARG A 275 -14.75 -14.14 -11.85
C ARG A 275 -15.22 -14.83 -10.57
N SER A 276 -15.20 -16.17 -10.54
CA SER A 276 -15.30 -16.93 -9.29
C SER A 276 -14.23 -16.40 -8.32
N PRO A 277 -14.53 -16.18 -7.02
CA PRO A 277 -13.51 -15.75 -6.07
C PRO A 277 -12.36 -16.76 -6.09
N THR A 278 -11.24 -16.41 -6.73
CA THR A 278 -10.09 -17.31 -6.92
C THR A 278 -9.29 -17.48 -5.64
N TYR A 279 -9.60 -16.68 -4.62
CA TYR A 279 -8.92 -16.71 -3.33
C TYR A 279 -9.95 -16.85 -2.23
N GLU A 280 -9.79 -17.91 -1.45
CA GLU A 280 -10.35 -17.97 -0.12
C GLU A 280 -9.76 -16.81 0.69
N LEU A 281 -10.59 -15.94 1.28
CA LEU A 281 -10.11 -14.93 2.23
C LEU A 281 -9.66 -15.63 3.51
N ILE A 282 -8.47 -16.21 3.46
CA ILE A 282 -7.75 -16.64 4.65
C ILE A 282 -7.39 -15.36 5.40
N ASP A 283 -7.77 -15.30 6.67
CA ASP A 283 -7.38 -14.18 7.52
C ASP A 283 -5.86 -14.15 7.64
N THR A 284 -5.24 -13.03 7.28
CA THR A 284 -3.78 -12.86 7.34
C THR A 284 -3.40 -11.91 8.47
N PHE A 285 -2.14 -11.96 8.89
CA PHE A 285 -1.58 -11.00 9.85
C PHE A 285 -1.83 -9.55 9.39
N PHE A 286 -1.61 -9.27 8.10
CA PHE A 286 -1.83 -7.94 7.56
C PHE A 286 -3.32 -7.55 7.54
N ALA A 287 -4.24 -8.49 7.25
CA ALA A 287 -5.68 -8.22 7.35
C ALA A 287 -6.09 -7.84 8.80
N ALA A 288 -5.55 -8.54 9.80
CA ALA A 288 -5.78 -8.22 11.20
C ALA A 288 -5.22 -6.83 11.57
N GLN A 289 -4.02 -6.48 11.08
CA GLN A 289 -3.45 -5.14 11.24
C GLN A 289 -4.34 -4.07 10.60
N LEU A 290 -4.85 -4.29 9.38
CA LEU A 290 -5.79 -3.36 8.73
C LEU A 290 -7.06 -3.15 9.56
N ARG A 291 -7.63 -4.23 10.13
CA ARG A 291 -8.81 -4.15 11.02
C ARG A 291 -8.56 -3.34 12.28
N LEU A 292 -7.34 -3.38 12.82
CA LEU A 292 -6.96 -2.55 13.95
C LEU A 292 -6.72 -1.10 13.54
N LEU A 293 -5.97 -0.88 12.45
CA LEU A 293 -5.65 0.45 11.92
C LEU A 293 -6.91 1.29 11.65
N ARG A 294 -7.97 0.68 11.12
CA ARG A 294 -9.24 1.39 10.83
C ARG A 294 -10.01 1.83 12.06
N THR A 295 -9.66 1.36 13.25
CA THR A 295 -10.30 1.78 14.52
C THR A 295 -9.43 2.76 15.29
N MET A 296 -8.23 3.12 14.80
CA MET A 296 -7.32 4.00 15.50
C MET A 296 -7.67 5.47 15.22
N ASP A 297 -7.97 6.21 16.28
CA ASP A 297 -8.15 7.65 16.20
C ASP A 297 -6.82 8.39 16.40
N ILE A 298 -5.92 7.81 17.19
CA ILE A 298 -4.59 8.33 17.48
C ILE A 298 -3.58 7.18 17.36
N GLN A 299 -2.61 7.32 16.46
CA GLN A 299 -1.46 6.42 16.35
C GLN A 299 -0.25 7.10 17.00
N ILE A 300 0.37 6.43 17.98
CA ILE A 300 1.61 6.87 18.61
C ILE A 300 2.69 5.88 18.21
N THR A 301 3.77 6.34 17.60
CA THR A 301 4.81 5.44 17.07
C THR A 301 6.19 6.10 17.08
N GLY A 302 7.25 5.31 16.93
CA GLY A 302 8.59 5.80 16.64
C GLY A 302 8.86 5.83 15.13
N PRO A 303 10.03 6.32 14.68
CA PRO A 303 10.38 6.29 13.27
C PRO A 303 10.43 4.85 12.73
N GLY A 304 10.15 4.70 11.44
CA GLY A 304 10.19 3.41 10.72
C GLY A 304 8.83 2.96 10.20
N THR A 305 8.66 1.64 10.09
CA THR A 305 7.49 0.99 9.46
C THR A 305 6.16 1.37 10.10
N GLY A 306 6.11 1.53 11.44
CA GLY A 306 4.89 1.92 12.15
C GLY A 306 4.30 3.25 11.65
N ALA A 307 5.16 4.25 11.41
CA ALA A 307 4.76 5.56 10.87
C ALA A 307 4.23 5.48 9.43
N MET A 308 4.62 4.46 8.67
CA MET A 308 4.16 4.28 7.29
C MET A 308 2.70 3.82 7.22
N TYR A 309 2.16 3.23 8.30
CA TYR A 309 0.74 2.85 8.35
C TYR A 309 -0.24 4.02 8.47
N GLN A 310 0.25 5.26 8.60
CA GLN A 310 -0.58 6.47 8.62
C GLN A 310 -1.60 6.51 7.48
N THR A 311 -1.24 5.98 6.30
CA THR A 311 -2.10 5.93 5.11
C THR A 311 -3.36 5.09 5.32
N PHE A 312 -3.35 4.13 6.26
CA PHE A 312 -4.48 3.25 6.54
C PHE A 312 -5.36 3.75 7.68
N LEU A 313 -4.97 4.81 8.37
CA LEU A 313 -5.79 5.36 9.44
C LEU A 313 -7.10 5.98 8.89
N PRO A 314 -8.14 6.08 9.72
CA PRO A 314 -9.32 6.89 9.44
C PRO A 314 -8.99 8.34 9.10
N ASP A 315 -9.85 8.95 8.28
CA ASP A 315 -9.73 10.37 7.98
C ASP A 315 -9.85 11.17 9.29
N GLY A 316 -8.94 12.13 9.49
CA GLY A 316 -8.87 12.93 10.71
C GLY A 316 -8.23 12.25 11.92
N SER A 317 -7.63 11.05 11.75
CA SER A 317 -6.78 10.47 12.79
C SER A 317 -5.50 11.27 12.98
N VAL A 318 -4.93 11.18 14.18
CA VAL A 318 -3.68 11.87 14.57
C VAL A 318 -2.54 10.87 14.59
N VAL A 319 -1.36 11.26 14.08
CA VAL A 319 -0.13 10.49 14.22
C VAL A 319 0.86 11.28 15.07
N ILE A 320 1.31 10.68 16.16
CA ILE A 320 2.30 11.25 17.07
C ILE A 320 3.58 10.42 16.93
N ASN A 321 4.65 11.04 16.42
CA ASN A 321 5.96 10.40 16.38
C ASN A 321 6.75 10.78 17.64
N VAL A 322 6.91 9.83 18.55
CA VAL A 322 7.61 10.01 19.83
C VAL A 322 9.06 9.54 19.81
N GLY A 323 9.53 8.96 18.70
CA GLY A 323 10.91 8.49 18.61
C GLY A 323 11.86 9.59 18.14
N GLY A 324 12.96 9.77 18.89
CA GLY A 324 14.11 10.54 18.42
C GLY A 324 14.92 9.75 17.39
N LEU A 325 15.58 10.46 16.45
CA LEU A 325 16.76 9.90 15.82
C LEU A 325 17.79 9.75 16.94
N ILE A 326 18.11 8.52 17.35
CA ILE A 326 19.37 8.31 18.07
C ILE A 326 20.44 8.95 17.17
N PRO A 327 21.26 9.90 17.66
CA PRO A 327 22.35 10.43 16.87
C PRO A 327 23.15 9.25 16.32
N LEU A 328 23.30 9.17 14.99
CA LEU A 328 23.96 8.06 14.27
C LEU A 328 25.35 7.67 14.80
N ALA A 329 25.93 8.47 15.72
CA ALA A 329 27.18 8.19 16.39
C ALA A 329 27.16 7.01 17.40
N ALA A 330 26.00 6.40 17.70
CA ALA A 330 25.90 5.34 18.70
C ALA A 330 25.58 3.93 18.15
N GLU A 331 25.30 3.76 16.85
CA GLU A 331 24.97 2.44 16.28
C GLU A 331 26.21 1.58 15.92
N ASP A 332 27.43 2.15 15.91
CA ASP A 332 28.67 1.42 15.56
C ASP A 332 29.46 0.84 16.77
N GLN A 333 28.85 0.72 17.96
CA GLN A 333 29.57 0.25 19.17
C GLN A 333 29.01 -0.97 19.91
N ASN A 334 28.10 -1.76 19.33
CA ASN A 334 27.68 -3.03 19.94
C ASN A 334 27.64 -4.20 18.97
#